data_AF-A7VFX5-F1
#
_entry.id   AF-A7VFX5-F1
#
_cell.length_a   1.000
_cell.length_b   1.000
_cell.length_c   1.000
_cell.angle_alpha   90.00
_cell.angle_beta   90.00
_cell.angle_gamma   90.00
#
_symmetry.space_group_name_H-M   'P 1'
#
loop_
_entity.id
_entity.type
_entity.pdbx_description
1 polymer ?
#
loop_
_entity_poly.entity_id
_entity_poly.type
_entity_poly.pdbx_seq_one_letter_code
_entity_poly.pdbx_strand_id
1 'polypeptide(L)'
;MNYIESRTDNNIALFVSLNKPYSRLTESGVELRLREMGKKLGVEKVHPHKFRRTMATRAIEKGMPIEQVQKILGHEQIDTTLRYAMVNQNNVKLSHRKYIS
;
A
#
# COMPACT_ATOMS: atom_id res chain seq x y z
N MET A 1 -19.51 9.92 -2.44
CA MET A 1 -20.07 9.35 -1.20
C MET A 1 -19.04 9.52 -0.11
N ASN A 2 -19.36 10.22 0.98
CA ASN A 2 -18.44 10.45 2.10
C ASN A 2 -18.61 9.30 3.11
N TYR A 3 -17.54 8.54 3.37
CA TYR A 3 -17.59 7.39 4.27
C TYR A 3 -18.02 7.78 5.69
N ILE A 4 -17.49 8.89 6.22
CA ILE A 4 -17.76 9.33 7.60
C ILE A 4 -19.24 9.68 7.77
N GLU A 5 -19.81 10.40 6.81
CA GLU A 5 -21.23 10.79 6.82
C GLU A 5 -22.17 9.59 6.68
N SER A 6 -21.71 8.49 6.09
CA SER A 6 -22.53 7.28 5.92
C SER A 6 -22.55 6.36 7.13
N ARG A 7 -21.76 6.63 8.17
CA ARG A 7 -21.66 5.77 9.35
C ARG A 7 -22.86 5.96 10.26
N THR A 8 -23.42 4.84 10.72
CA THR A 8 -24.56 4.79 11.64
C THR A 8 -24.19 4.18 12.99
N ASP A 9 -22.90 3.90 13.20
CA ASP A 9 -22.34 3.33 14.40
C ASP A 9 -21.66 4.41 15.27
N ASN A 10 -21.49 4.13 16.56
CA ASN A 10 -20.88 5.05 17.52
C ASN A 10 -19.41 4.68 17.85
N ASN A 11 -18.73 3.87 17.01
CA ASN A 11 -17.38 3.41 17.29
C ASN A 11 -16.35 4.51 16.99
N ILE A 12 -15.41 4.72 17.91
CA ILE A 12 -14.33 5.72 17.73
C ILE A 12 -13.33 5.37 16.63
N ALA A 13 -13.23 4.10 16.21
CA ALA A 13 -12.30 3.68 15.17
C ALA A 13 -12.64 4.35 13.84
N LEU A 14 -11.64 4.78 13.06
CA LEU A 14 -11.89 5.37 11.74
C LEU A 14 -12.63 4.39 10.84
N PHE A 15 -12.13 3.15 10.70
CA PHE A 15 -12.78 2.09 9.94
C PHE A 15 -13.37 1.00 10.86
N VAL A 16 -14.58 0.59 10.56
CA VAL A 16 -15.31 -0.47 11.26
C VAL A 16 -15.61 -1.65 10.35
N SER A 17 -15.87 -2.82 10.95
CA SER A 17 -16.42 -3.98 10.24
C SER A 17 -17.81 -3.66 9.67
N LEU A 18 -18.25 -4.37 8.62
CA LEU A 18 -19.59 -4.14 8.03
C LEU A 18 -20.72 -4.86 8.78
N ASN A 19 -20.37 -5.76 9.70
CA ASN A 19 -21.35 -6.53 10.46
C ASN A 19 -21.58 -5.85 11.80
N LYS A 20 -22.83 -5.83 12.28
CA LYS A 20 -23.11 -5.45 13.67
C LYS A 20 -22.29 -6.34 14.61
N PRO A 21 -21.71 -5.79 15.70
CA PRO A 21 -21.93 -4.45 16.25
C PRO A 21 -21.02 -3.34 15.68
N TYR A 22 -20.44 -3.48 14.48
CA TYR A 22 -19.54 -2.51 13.85
C TYR A 22 -18.28 -2.25 14.69
N SER A 23 -17.62 -3.34 15.10
CA SER A 23 -16.35 -3.29 15.80
C SER A 23 -15.23 -2.71 14.94
N ARG A 24 -14.12 -2.28 15.57
CA ARG A 24 -12.90 -1.83 14.89
C ARG A 24 -12.49 -2.86 13.83
N LEU A 25 -12.24 -2.39 12.62
CA LEU A 25 -11.80 -3.27 11.54
C LEU A 25 -10.42 -3.85 11.86
N THR A 26 -10.30 -5.18 11.76
CA THR A 26 -9.06 -5.90 12.01
C THR A 26 -8.24 -6.07 10.73
N GLU A 27 -6.95 -6.39 10.87
CA GLU A 27 -6.08 -6.68 9.73
C GLU A 27 -6.62 -7.82 8.87
N SER A 28 -7.01 -8.94 9.49
CA SER A 28 -7.63 -10.07 8.78
C SER A 28 -8.94 -9.67 8.10
N GLY A 29 -9.69 -8.73 8.68
CA GLY A 29 -10.87 -8.13 8.07
C GLY A 29 -10.52 -7.39 6.78
N VAL A 30 -9.49 -6.54 6.80
CA VAL A 30 -8.99 -5.84 5.60
C VAL A 30 -8.53 -6.84 4.54
N GLU A 31 -7.76 -7.86 4.93
CA GLU A 31 -7.24 -8.87 4.01
C GLU A 31 -8.38 -9.66 3.34
N LEU A 32 -9.38 -10.09 4.11
CA LEU A 32 -10.54 -10.79 3.58
C LEU A 32 -11.27 -9.92 2.53
N ARG A 33 -11.49 -8.64 2.83
CA ARG A 33 -12.15 -7.69 1.92
C ARG A 33 -11.37 -7.49 0.63
N LEU A 34 -10.06 -7.29 0.73
CA LEU A 34 -9.19 -7.15 -0.44
C LEU A 34 -9.20 -8.41 -1.31
N ARG A 35 -9.18 -9.60 -0.69
CA ARG A 35 -9.25 -10.88 -1.40
C ARG A 35 -10.59 -11.07 -2.10
N GLU A 36 -11.71 -10.74 -1.45
CA GLU A 36 -13.04 -10.79 -2.05
C GLU A 36 -13.17 -9.84 -3.25
N MET A 37 -12.69 -8.60 -3.12
CA MET A 37 -12.66 -7.64 -4.22
C MET A 37 -11.78 -8.13 -5.37
N GLY A 38 -10.60 -8.69 -5.08
CA GLY A 38 -9.72 -9.29 -6.08
C GLY A 38 -10.44 -10.40 -6.86
N LYS A 39 -11.12 -11.32 -6.17
CA LYS A 39 -11.91 -12.39 -6.82
C LYS A 39 -12.99 -11.82 -7.74
N LYS A 40 -13.75 -10.81 -7.29
CA LYS A 40 -14.82 -10.19 -8.10
C LYS A 40 -14.29 -9.51 -9.37
N LEU A 41 -13.07 -8.96 -9.30
CA LEU A 41 -12.44 -8.26 -10.42
C LEU A 41 -11.53 -9.16 -11.27
N GLY A 42 -11.43 -10.45 -10.96
CA GLY A 42 -10.49 -11.36 -11.64
C GLY A 42 -9.01 -11.04 -11.37
N VAL A 43 -8.70 -10.30 -10.29
CA VAL A 43 -7.32 -9.95 -9.90
C VAL A 43 -6.83 -10.92 -8.84
N GLU A 44 -5.77 -11.65 -9.17
CA GLU A 44 -5.21 -12.63 -8.26
C GLU A 44 -4.30 -12.04 -7.18
N LYS A 45 -4.21 -12.75 -6.04
CA LYS A 45 -3.28 -12.49 -4.94
C LYS A 45 -3.35 -11.04 -4.43
N VAL A 46 -4.56 -10.50 -4.27
CA VAL A 46 -4.79 -9.15 -3.75
C VAL A 46 -4.79 -9.19 -2.22
N HIS A 47 -3.84 -8.51 -1.59
CA HIS A 47 -3.68 -8.43 -0.13
C HIS A 47 -2.95 -7.12 0.25
N PRO A 48 -3.03 -6.65 1.51
CA PRO A 48 -2.51 -5.33 1.91
C PRO A 48 -1.04 -5.11 1.55
N HIS A 49 -0.19 -6.11 1.78
CA HIS A 49 1.23 -6.00 1.45
C HIS A 49 1.48 -5.80 -0.05
N LYS A 50 0.66 -6.36 -0.95
CA LYS A 50 0.80 -6.12 -2.40
C LYS A 50 0.56 -4.66 -2.77
N PHE A 51 -0.43 -4.01 -2.14
CA PHE A 51 -0.65 -2.56 -2.32
C PHE A 51 0.54 -1.73 -1.84
N ARG A 52 1.10 -2.06 -0.66
CA ARG A 52 2.31 -1.40 -0.14
C ARG A 52 3.47 -1.52 -1.13
N ARG A 53 3.72 -2.73 -1.66
CA ARG A 53 4.75 -2.96 -2.70
C ARG A 53 4.50 -2.12 -3.95
N THR A 54 3.27 -2.16 -4.48
CA THR A 54 2.91 -1.42 -5.69
C THR A 54 3.08 0.09 -5.50
N MET A 55 2.70 0.64 -4.35
CA MET A 55 2.90 2.05 -4.04
C MET A 55 4.38 2.40 -4.00
N ALA A 56 5.18 1.63 -3.27
CA ALA A 56 6.62 1.88 -3.12
C ALA A 56 7.36 1.81 -4.46
N THR A 57 7.15 0.74 -5.22
CA THR A 57 7.77 0.58 -6.55
C THR A 57 7.38 1.70 -7.49
N ARG A 58 6.09 2.09 -7.55
CA ARG A 58 5.63 3.20 -8.40
C ARG A 58 6.20 4.56 -7.99
N ALA A 59 6.38 4.80 -6.70
CA ALA A 59 6.99 6.04 -6.22
C ALA A 59 8.45 6.14 -6.67
N ILE A 60 9.21 5.05 -6.53
CA ILE A 60 10.61 4.95 -6.98
C ILE A 60 10.71 5.11 -8.50
N GLU A 61 9.84 4.44 -9.27
CA GLU A 61 9.78 4.56 -10.74
C GLU A 61 9.49 5.99 -11.20
N LYS A 62 8.71 6.75 -10.44
CA LYS A 62 8.45 8.17 -10.70
C LYS A 62 9.58 9.09 -10.24
N GLY A 63 10.70 8.54 -9.76
CA GLY A 63 11.89 9.28 -9.35
C GLY A 63 11.82 9.84 -7.93
N MET A 64 10.90 9.37 -7.09
CA MET A 64 10.90 9.74 -5.67
C MET A 64 12.16 9.17 -4.99
N PRO A 65 12.93 10.00 -4.26
CA PRO A 65 14.08 9.53 -3.49
C PRO A 65 13.69 8.41 -2.52
N ILE A 66 14.53 7.37 -2.43
CA ILE A 66 14.20 6.18 -1.66
C ILE A 66 14.04 6.47 -0.16
N GLU A 67 14.73 7.48 0.35
CA GLU A 67 14.64 7.96 1.72
C GLU A 67 13.27 8.58 2.01
N GLN A 68 12.65 9.23 1.02
CA GLN A 68 11.28 9.74 1.13
C GLN A 68 10.27 8.59 1.11
N VAL A 69 10.47 7.60 0.23
CA VAL A 69 9.62 6.40 0.18
C VAL A 69 9.70 5.66 1.52
N GLN A 70 10.89 5.48 2.10
CA GLN A 70 11.08 4.87 3.42
C GLN A 70 10.26 5.60 4.50
N LYS A 71 10.32 6.94 4.54
CA LYS A 71 9.56 7.75 5.51
C LYS A 71 8.05 7.56 5.36
N ILE A 72 7.55 7.57 4.12
CA ILE A 72 6.11 7.36 3.86
C ILE A 72 5.68 5.95 4.29
N LEU A 73 6.54 4.95 4.10
CA LEU A 73 6.25 3.57 4.49
C LEU A 73 6.44 3.31 5.99
N GLY A 74 7.11 4.21 6.71
CA GLY A 74 7.41 4.06 8.13
C GLY A 74 8.39 2.92 8.42
N HIS A 75 9.29 2.60 7.48
CA HIS A 75 10.30 1.57 7.71
C HIS A 75 11.48 2.13 8.52
N GLU A 76 11.87 1.40 9.57
CA GLU A 76 13.02 1.75 10.41
C GLU A 76 14.36 1.55 9.68
N GLN A 77 14.45 0.48 8.90
CA GLN A 77 15.67 0.12 8.16
C GLN A 77 15.49 0.32 6.66
N ILE A 78 16.44 1.03 6.04
CA ILE A 78 16.41 1.34 4.61
C ILE A 78 16.42 0.09 3.74
N ASP A 79 17.08 -0.98 4.20
CA ASP A 79 17.13 -2.30 3.56
C ASP A 79 15.75 -2.87 3.26
N THR A 80 14.75 -2.60 4.12
CA THR A 80 13.38 -3.05 3.90
C THR A 80 12.73 -2.34 2.70
N THR A 81 13.08 -1.07 2.49
CA THR A 81 12.62 -0.26 1.36
C THR A 81 13.41 -0.55 0.08
N LEU A 82 14.71 -0.83 0.19
CA LEU A 82 15.60 -1.18 -0.92
C LEU A 82 15.13 -2.41 -1.71
N ARG A 83 14.45 -3.35 -1.04
CA ARG A 83 13.78 -4.49 -1.69
C ARG A 83 12.80 -4.06 -2.81
N TYR A 84 12.26 -2.85 -2.76
CA TYR A 84 11.35 -2.34 -3.79
C TYR A 84 12.07 -1.65 -4.96
N ALA A 85 13.28 -1.15 -4.75
CA ALA A 85 14.12 -0.56 -5.80
C ALA A 85 14.79 -1.64 -6.65
N MET A 86 15.28 -2.72 -6.02
CA MET A 86 16.02 -3.79 -6.69
C MET A 86 15.18 -4.64 -7.65
N VAL A 87 13.86 -4.69 -7.44
CA VAL A 87 12.93 -5.49 -8.25
C VAL A 87 12.77 -4.90 -9.67
N ASN A 88 13.13 -3.64 -9.90
CA ASN A 88 13.08 -3.02 -11.22
C ASN A 88 14.49 -2.67 -11.72
N GLN A 89 15.21 -3.68 -12.23
CA GLN A 89 16.56 -3.52 -12.82
C GLN A 89 16.59 -2.58 -14.06
N ASN A 90 15.45 -2.16 -14.60
CA ASN A 90 15.41 -1.13 -15.65
C ASN A 90 15.73 0.28 -15.12
N ASN A 91 15.54 0.55 -13.82
CA ASN A 91 15.77 1.87 -13.22
C ASN A 91 17.26 2.22 -13.08
N VAL A 92 18.16 1.23 -12.95
CA VAL A 92 19.61 1.48 -12.82
C VAL A 92 20.14 2.26 -14.05
N LYS A 93 19.63 1.94 -15.24
CA LYS A 93 20.00 2.64 -16.49
C LYS A 93 19.48 4.08 -16.56
N LEU A 94 18.30 4.36 -15.99
CA LEU A 94 17.70 5.70 -15.99
C LEU A 94 18.39 6.64 -15.00
N SER A 95 18.71 6.15 -13.79
CA SER A 95 19.46 6.92 -12.78
C SER A 95 20.86 7.29 -13.28
N HIS A 96 21.55 6.36 -13.94
CA HIS A 96 22.87 6.61 -14.52
C HIS A 96 22.82 7.69 -15.61
N ARG A 97 21.82 7.65 -16.50
CA ARG A 97 21.61 8.72 -17.49
C ARG A 97 21.35 10.08 -16.86
N LYS A 98 20.62 10.18 -15.75
CA LYS A 98 20.24 11.48 -15.17
C LYS A 98 21.40 12.22 -14.48
N TYR A 99 22.44 11.52 -14.06
CA TYR A 99 23.54 12.08 -13.27
C TYR A 99 24.94 11.94 -13.90
N ILE A 100 25.09 11.12 -14.96
CA ILE A 100 26.38 10.87 -15.64
C ILE A 100 26.33 11.27 -17.14
N SER A 101 25.25 11.90 -17.62
CA SER A 101 25.24 12.59 -18.93
C SER A 101 25.19 14.10 -18.77
#